data_AF-A0A412W6M3-F1
#
_entry.id   AF-A0A412W6M3-F1
#
_cell.length_a   1.000
_cell.length_b   1.000
_cell.length_c   1.000
_cell.angle_alpha   90.00
_cell.angle_beta   90.00
_cell.angle_gamma   90.00
#
_symmetry.space_group_name_H-M   'P 1'
#
loop_
_entity.id
_entity.type
_entity.pdbx_description
1 polymer ?
#
loop_
_entity_poly.entity_id
_entity_poly.type
_entity_poly.pdbx_seq_one_letter_code
_entity_poly.pdbx_strand_id
1 'polypeptide(L)'
;MRQKWLELYAETGSVTKTALLCGIARSTLYRWINREKEEGKSELSDKSKRPSRLANMKITPEIETIILNLRETRIWGAQRIANNLLRKKIKFSAMTVWRM
;
A
#
# COMPACT_ATOMS: atom_id res chain seq x y z
N MET A 1 -8.85 4.66 13.34
CA MET A 1 -8.48 6.09 13.54
C MET A 1 -9.08 7.03 12.50
N ARG A 2 -8.95 6.76 11.20
CA ARG A 2 -9.38 7.69 10.15
C ARG A 2 -10.91 7.81 9.99
N GLN A 3 -11.65 6.72 10.21
CA GLN A 3 -13.12 6.75 10.29
C GLN A 3 -13.60 7.75 11.35
N LYS A 4 -12.95 7.79 12.52
CA LYS A 4 -13.29 8.71 13.61
C LYS A 4 -13.18 10.19 13.21
N TRP A 5 -12.28 10.54 12.29
CA TRP A 5 -12.18 11.91 11.77
C TRP A 5 -13.38 12.28 10.90
N LEU A 6 -13.89 11.34 10.11
CA LEU A 6 -15.06 11.54 9.26
C LEU A 6 -16.36 11.55 10.07
N GLU A 7 -16.46 10.70 11.10
CA GLU A 7 -17.57 10.71 12.07
C GLU A 7 -17.65 12.06 12.80
N LEU A 8 -16.53 12.52 13.38
CA LEU A 8 -16.47 13.84 14.01
C LEU A 8 -16.76 14.96 13.00
N TYR A 9 -16.35 14.84 11.75
CA TYR A 9 -16.70 15.84 10.72
C TYR A 9 -18.21 15.86 10.45
N ALA A 10 -18.86 14.70 10.36
CA ALA A 10 -20.30 14.59 10.19
C ALA A 10 -21.08 15.19 11.37
N GLU A 11 -20.57 15.06 12.60
CA GLU A 11 -21.17 15.66 13.80
C GLU A 11 -20.94 17.18 13.89
N THR A 12 -19.72 17.64 13.60
CA THR A 12 -19.34 19.05 13.82
C THR A 12 -19.68 19.97 12.65
N GLY A 13 -19.81 19.43 11.42
CA GLY A 13 -20.04 20.17 10.18
C GLY A 13 -18.93 21.15 9.79
N SER A 14 -17.80 21.17 10.52
CA SER A 14 -16.74 22.17 10.37
C SER A 14 -15.36 21.53 10.37
N VAL A 15 -14.66 21.63 9.24
CA VAL A 15 -13.30 21.09 9.04
C VAL A 15 -12.32 21.65 10.07
N THR A 16 -12.40 22.94 10.40
CA THR A 16 -11.47 23.58 11.34
C THR A 16 -11.62 23.02 12.76
N LYS A 17 -12.86 22.86 13.24
CA LYS A 17 -13.14 22.31 14.57
C LYS A 17 -12.74 20.84 14.65
N THR A 18 -13.11 20.05 13.64
CA THR A 18 -12.76 18.62 13.60
C THR A 18 -11.25 18.41 13.53
N ALA A 19 -10.52 19.18 12.72
CA ALA A 19 -9.07 19.08 12.62
C ALA A 19 -8.36 19.40 13.95
N LEU A 20 -8.84 20.42 14.68
CA LEU A 20 -8.35 20.79 16.00
C LEU A 20 -8.61 19.68 17.02
N LEU A 21 -9.84 19.15 17.08
CA LEU A 21 -10.22 18.06 17.98
C LEU A 21 -9.44 16.77 17.71
N CYS A 22 -9.15 16.49 16.44
CA CYS A 22 -8.41 15.31 16.02
C CYS A 22 -6.88 15.48 16.11
N GLY A 23 -6.37 16.69 16.38
CA GLY A 23 -4.94 16.98 16.41
C GLY A 23 -4.25 16.81 15.05
N ILE A 24 -4.95 17.09 13.94
CA ILE A 24 -4.43 16.92 12.58
C ILE A 24 -4.45 18.24 11.79
N ALA A 25 -3.62 18.33 10.75
CA ALA A 25 -3.70 19.43 9.82
C ALA A 25 -5.02 19.41 9.03
N ARG A 26 -5.60 20.59 8.77
CA ARG A 26 -6.81 20.75 7.94
C ARG A 26 -6.66 20.10 6.57
N SER A 27 -5.47 20.20 5.96
CA SER A 27 -5.15 19.56 4.67
C SER A 27 -5.28 18.03 4.71
N THR A 28 -4.93 17.40 5.83
CA THR A 28 -5.12 15.96 6.03
C THR A 28 -6.60 15.62 6.05
N LEU A 29 -7.41 16.39 6.78
CA LEU A 29 -8.86 16.16 6.85
C LEU A 29 -9.53 16.32 5.47
N TYR A 30 -9.18 17.37 4.72
CA TYR A 30 -9.67 17.54 3.34
C TYR A 30 -9.34 16.35 2.44
N ARG A 31 -8.11 15.83 2.52
CA ARG A 31 -7.70 14.65 1.73
C ARG A 31 -8.59 13.43 2.03
N TRP A 32 -8.95 13.21 3.30
CA TRP A 32 -9.80 12.09 3.69
C TRP A 32 -11.26 12.29 3.31
N ILE A 33 -11.78 13.53 3.42
CA ILE A 33 -13.14 13.87 2.96
C ILE A 33 -13.28 13.62 1.44
N ASN A 34 -12.31 14.08 0.64
CA ASN A 34 -12.35 13.86 -0.81
C ASN A 34 -12.26 12.37 -1.15
N ARG A 35 -11.39 11.63 -0.45
CA ARG A 35 -11.26 10.18 -0.64
C ARG A 35 -12.55 9.42 -0.30
N GLU A 36 -13.24 9.78 0.78
CA GLU A 36 -14.52 9.14 1.13
C GLU A 36 -15.57 9.35 0.02
N LYS A 37 -15.59 10.54 -0.59
CA LYS A 37 -16.50 10.85 -1.71
C LYS A 37 -16.18 10.06 -2.98
N GLU A 38 -14.91 9.82 -3.26
CA GLU A 38 -14.45 9.12 -4.48
C GLU A 38 -14.55 7.59 -4.37
N GLU A 39 -14.19 7.01 -3.21
CA GLU A 39 -13.95 5.56 -3.07
C GLU A 39 -14.95 4.88 -2.09
N GLY A 40 -15.80 5.66 -1.41
CA GLY A 40 -16.75 5.15 -0.41
C GLY A 40 -16.09 4.70 0.90
N LYS A 41 -16.92 4.25 1.86
CA LYS A 41 -16.47 3.87 3.22
C LYS A 41 -15.55 2.64 3.26
N SER A 42 -15.54 1.81 2.22
CA SER A 42 -14.81 0.53 2.17
C SER A 42 -13.30 0.66 1.95
N GLU A 43 -12.79 1.80 1.47
CA GLU A 43 -11.36 1.99 1.14
C GLU A 43 -10.60 2.95 2.08
N LEU A 44 -11.03 3.12 3.32
CA LEU A 44 -10.30 3.93 4.31
C LEU A 44 -9.02 3.25 4.85
N SER A 45 -8.67 2.08 4.33
CA SER A 45 -7.44 1.36 4.62
C SER A 45 -6.21 2.09 4.06
N ASP A 46 -5.05 1.85 4.66
CA ASP A 46 -3.79 2.33 4.10
C ASP A 46 -3.56 1.70 2.73
N LYS A 47 -3.63 2.52 1.68
CA LYS A 47 -3.17 2.09 0.36
C LYS A 47 -1.68 1.80 0.45
N SER A 48 -1.26 0.75 -0.27
CA SER A 48 0.16 0.51 -0.47
C SER A 48 0.80 1.77 -1.02
N LYS A 49 1.87 2.25 -0.36
CA LYS A 49 2.69 3.37 -0.87
C LYS A 49 3.51 2.96 -2.09
N ARG A 50 3.43 1.69 -2.48
CA ARG A 50 4.08 1.14 -3.66
C ARG A 50 3.49 1.81 -4.91
N PRO A 51 4.33 2.30 -5.84
CA PRO A 51 3.86 2.83 -7.11
C PRO A 51 3.01 1.79 -7.85
N SER A 52 1.84 2.21 -8.33
CA SER A 52 0.92 1.34 -9.09
C SER A 52 1.51 0.87 -10.43
N ARG A 53 2.33 1.71 -11.08
CA ARG A 53 3.06 1.35 -12.31
C ARG A 53 4.54 1.59 -12.13
N LEU A 54 5.32 0.51 -12.22
CA LEU A 54 6.76 0.57 -12.43
C LEU A 54 6.99 0.45 -13.94
N ALA A 55 7.57 1.48 -14.56
CA ALA A 55 7.78 1.56 -16.01
C ALA A 55 8.57 0.38 -16.62
N ASN A 56 9.22 -0.43 -15.79
CA ASN A 56 10.04 -1.58 -16.19
C ASN A 56 9.68 -2.85 -15.40
N MET A 57 8.39 -3.07 -15.09
CA MET A 57 7.96 -4.24 -14.34
C MET A 57 8.04 -5.49 -15.22
N LYS A 58 9.21 -6.13 -15.26
CA LYS A 58 9.45 -7.44 -15.90
C LYS A 58 8.82 -8.61 -15.13
N ILE A 59 8.10 -8.33 -14.04
CA ILE A 59 7.51 -9.33 -13.16
C ILE A 59 6.05 -9.52 -13.56
N THR A 60 5.71 -10.73 -13.95
CA THR A 60 4.32 -11.15 -14.14
C THR A 60 3.67 -11.48 -12.79
N PRO A 61 2.33 -11.39 -12.67
CA PRO A 61 1.61 -11.74 -11.43
C PRO A 61 1.90 -13.17 -10.92
N GLU A 62 2.18 -14.08 -11.86
CA GLU A 62 2.58 -15.47 -11.57
C GLU A 62 3.90 -15.52 -10.79
N ILE A 63 4.89 -14.74 -11.22
CA ILE A 63 6.20 -14.65 -10.59
C ILE A 63 6.09 -14.01 -9.21
N GLU A 64 5.24 -12.99 -9.06
CA GLU A 64 4.97 -12.36 -7.76
C GLU A 64 4.41 -13.38 -6.77
N THR A 65 3.43 -14.17 -7.18
CA THR A 65 2.87 -15.27 -6.36
C THR A 65 3.94 -16.28 -5.94
N ILE A 66 4.85 -16.64 -6.85
CA ILE A 66 5.96 -17.54 -6.53
C ILE A 66 6.90 -16.92 -5.49
N ILE A 67 7.24 -15.63 -5.63
CA ILE A 67 8.11 -14.94 -4.67
C ILE A 67 7.45 -14.88 -3.29
N LEU A 68 6.17 -14.51 -3.22
CA LEU A 68 5.41 -14.45 -1.97
C LEU A 68 5.35 -15.82 -1.29
N ASN A 69 5.01 -16.88 -2.03
CA ASN A 69 4.97 -18.24 -1.51
C ASN A 69 6.35 -18.69 -0.98
N LEU A 70 7.45 -18.37 -1.68
CA LEU A 70 8.81 -18.68 -1.21
C LEU A 70 9.18 -17.92 0.07
N ARG A 71 8.69 -16.69 0.26
CA ARG A 71 8.87 -15.93 1.49
C ARG A 71 8.10 -16.55 2.66
N GLU A 72 6.87 -16.99 2.43
CA GLU A 72 6.02 -17.60 3.46
C GLU A 72 6.46 -19.01 3.85
N THR A 73 6.73 -19.88 2.88
CA THR A 73 7.02 -21.30 3.14
C THR A 73 8.46 -21.56 3.56
N ARG A 74 9.42 -20.80 3.02
CA ARG A 74 10.85 -21.07 3.21
C ARG A 74 11.60 -19.95 3.91
N ILE A 75 10.95 -18.79 4.13
CA ILE A 75 11.53 -17.62 4.82
C ILE A 75 12.87 -17.21 4.17
N TRP A 76 12.92 -17.27 2.85
CA TRP A 76 14.14 -16.95 2.11
C TRP A 76 14.31 -15.44 1.93
N GLY A 77 15.56 -14.97 2.10
CA GLY A 77 15.95 -13.62 1.72
C GLY A 77 15.96 -13.43 0.19
N ALA A 78 15.87 -12.16 -0.24
CA ALA A 78 15.74 -11.78 -1.65
C ALA A 78 16.81 -12.40 -2.57
N GLN A 79 18.04 -12.56 -2.07
CA GLN A 79 19.16 -13.14 -2.81
C GLN A 79 19.00 -14.65 -3.06
N ARG A 80 18.49 -15.40 -2.07
CA ARG A 80 18.18 -16.83 -2.23
C ARG A 80 17.02 -17.05 -3.20
N ILE A 81 16.01 -16.18 -3.13
CA ILE A 81 14.88 -16.21 -4.06
C ILE A 81 15.34 -15.91 -5.49
N ALA A 82 16.16 -14.87 -5.68
CA ALA A 82 16.72 -14.54 -7.00
C ALA A 82 17.53 -15.71 -7.59
N ASN A 83 18.34 -16.40 -6.77
CA ASN A 83 19.07 -17.59 -7.20
C ASN A 83 18.15 -18.77 -7.55
N ASN A 84 17.04 -18.94 -6.82
CA ASN A 84 16.04 -19.97 -7.14
C ASN A 84 15.35 -19.68 -8.49
N LEU A 85 14.97 -18.42 -8.72
CA LEU A 85 14.38 -17.98 -9.99
C LEU A 85 15.38 -18.12 -11.15
N LEU A 86 16.66 -17.84 -10.92
CA LEU A 86 17.72 -18.05 -11.91
C LEU A 86 17.83 -19.51 -12.35
N ARG A 87 17.70 -20.47 -11.41
CA ARG A 87 17.66 -21.92 -11.72
C ARG A 87 16.45 -22.29 -12.57
N LYS A 88 15.33 -21.58 -12.43
CA LYS A 88 14.13 -21.71 -13.28
C LYS A 88 14.24 -20.97 -14.61
N LYS A 89 15.44 -20.50 -14.98
CA LYS A 89 15.74 -19.68 -16.19
C LYS A 89 15.12 -18.29 -16.19
N ILE A 90 14.70 -17.78 -15.04
CA ILE A 90 14.11 -16.45 -14.89
C ILE A 90 15.14 -15.52 -14.23
N LYS A 91 15.64 -14.54 -14.97
CA LYS A 91 16.71 -13.63 -14.50
C LYS A 91 16.12 -12.37 -13.85
N PHE A 92 16.22 -12.28 -12.53
CA PHE A 92 15.95 -11.05 -11.79
C PHE A 92 17.11 -10.67 -10.87
N SER A 93 17.27 -9.37 -10.65
CA SER A 93 18.18 -8.88 -9.60
C SER A 93 17.58 -9.12 -8.22
N ALA A 94 18.43 -9.28 -7.20
CA ALA A 94 17.97 -9.34 -5.81
C ALA A 94 17.18 -8.07 -5.41
N MET A 95 17.52 -6.90 -5.98
CA MET A 95 16.78 -5.66 -5.74
C MET A 95 15.35 -5.71 -6.31
N THR A 96 15.18 -6.33 -7.47
CA THR A 96 13.88 -6.54 -8.10
C THR A 96 12.99 -7.44 -7.23
N VAL A 97 13.56 -8.46 -6.60
CA VAL A 97 12.87 -9.32 -5.63
C VAL A 97 12.62 -8.60 -4.30
N TRP A 98 13.55 -7.77 -3.83
CA TRP A 98 13.41 -7.04 -2.55
C TRP A 98 12.29 -6.00 -2.59
N ARG A 99 12.06 -5.37 -3.75
CA ARG A 99 10.96 -4.42 -3.96
C ARG A 99 9.57 -5.07 -3.95
N MET A 100 9.51 -6.41 -3.96
CA MET A 100 8.30 -7.23 -3.83
C MET A 100 8.17 -7.69 -2.37
#